data_AF-A0A8C5S4L5-F1
#
_entry.id   AF-A0A8C5S4L5-F1
#
_cell.length_a   1.000
_cell.length_b   1.000
_cell.length_c   1.000
_cell.angle_alpha   90.00
_cell.angle_beta   90.00
_cell.angle_gamma   90.00
#
_symmetry.space_group_name_H-M   'P 1'
#
loop_
_entity.id
_entity.type
_entity.pdbx_description
1 polymer ?
#
loop_
_entity_poly.entity_id
_entity_poly.type
_entity_poly.pdbx_seq_one_letter_code
_entity_poly.pdbx_strand_id
1 'polypeptide(L)'
;MRLSVPCRAETCAHLQCFDAVFYLQMNEKKPTWMCPVCDKPATYDQLMIDGLVESSEDSDEGSTCDAGMGPGPSGSGVLPSEIVEAVEQ
;
A
#
# COMPACT_ATOMS: atom_id res chain seq x y z
N MET A 1 -15.60 -6.84 -0.85
CA MET A 1 -14.22 -7.29 -1.14
C MET A 1 -13.34 -6.69 -0.05
N ARG A 2 -12.64 -7.51 0.72
CA ARG A 2 -11.72 -7.04 1.77
C ARG A 2 -10.36 -6.86 1.11
N LEU A 3 -9.76 -5.67 1.26
CA LEU A 3 -8.43 -5.40 0.73
C LEU A 3 -7.42 -6.04 1.69
N SER A 4 -6.47 -6.81 1.16
CA SER A 4 -5.37 -7.36 1.96
C SER A 4 -4.33 -6.28 2.25
N VAL A 5 -4.01 -5.50 1.22
CA VAL A 5 -3.00 -4.44 1.28
C VAL A 5 -3.58 -3.20 0.59
N PRO A 6 -4.22 -2.27 1.34
CA PRO A 6 -4.77 -1.07 0.77
C PRO A 6 -3.66 -0.16 0.24
N CYS A 7 -3.72 0.16 -1.04
CA CYS A 7 -2.73 0.96 -1.75
C CYS A 7 -3.39 2.01 -2.64
N ARG A 8 -2.66 3.10 -2.87
CA ARG A 8 -3.02 4.17 -3.79
C ARG A 8 -1.74 4.82 -4.36
N ALA A 9 -1.80 5.32 -5.59
CA ALA A 9 -0.69 6.13 -6.13
C ALA A 9 -0.71 7.56 -5.56
N GLU A 10 0.47 8.18 -5.38
CA GLU A 10 0.61 9.57 -4.92
C GLU A 10 -0.09 10.59 -5.83
N THR A 11 -0.25 10.26 -7.11
CA THR A 11 -0.88 11.11 -8.13
C THR A 11 -2.41 11.02 -8.12
N CYS A 12 -2.99 10.09 -7.36
CA CYS A 12 -4.43 9.90 -7.28
C CYS A 12 -5.09 10.95 -6.37
N ALA A 13 -6.13 11.62 -6.88
CA ALA A 13 -6.92 12.58 -6.11
C ALA A 13 -8.14 11.96 -5.39
N HIS A 14 -8.25 10.62 -5.39
CA HIS A 14 -9.36 9.90 -4.77
C HIS A 14 -8.95 9.29 -3.43
N LEU A 15 -9.94 9.06 -2.56
CA LEU A 15 -9.73 8.42 -1.26
C LEU A 15 -9.83 6.89 -1.31
N GLN A 16 -10.43 6.33 -2.36
CA GLN A 16 -10.61 4.88 -2.47
C GLN A 16 -9.28 4.17 -2.75
N CYS A 17 -8.94 3.18 -1.93
CA CYS A 17 -7.77 2.32 -2.12
C CYS A 17 -8.12 1.12 -3.02
N PHE A 18 -7.08 0.53 -3.63
CA PHE A 18 -7.13 -0.76 -4.30
C PHE A 18 -6.15 -1.73 -3.65
N ASP A 19 -6.26 -3.01 -3.95
CA ASP A 19 -5.40 -4.04 -3.36
C ASP A 19 -4.05 -4.08 -4.08
N ALA A 20 -2.95 -3.85 -3.36
CA ALA A 20 -1.61 -3.79 -3.93
C ALA A 20 -1.20 -5.13 -4.56
N VAL A 21 -1.44 -6.24 -3.87
CA VAL A 21 -1.05 -7.59 -4.32
C VAL A 21 -1.74 -7.90 -5.65
N PHE A 22 -3.05 -7.71 -5.70
CA PHE A 22 -3.82 -7.95 -6.91
C PHE A 22 -3.42 -6.99 -8.05
N TYR A 23 -3.17 -5.72 -7.74
CA TYR A 23 -2.74 -4.72 -8.72
C TYR A 23 -1.41 -5.10 -9.36
N LEU A 24 -0.43 -5.56 -8.58
CA LEU A 24 0.87 -5.99 -9.07
C LEU A 24 0.74 -7.26 -9.93
N GLN A 25 0.00 -8.28 -9.48
CA GLN A 25 -0.27 -9.50 -10.26
C GLN A 25 -0.92 -9.21 -11.62
N MET A 26 -1.84 -8.24 -11.68
CA MET A 26 -2.45 -7.81 -12.94
C MET A 26 -1.42 -7.17 -13.88
N ASN A 27 -0.57 -6.30 -13.34
CA ASN A 27 0.45 -5.58 -14.10
C ASN A 27 1.61 -6.48 -14.52
N GLU A 28 1.88 -7.56 -13.80
CA GLU A 28 2.83 -8.59 -14.22
C GLU A 28 2.35 -9.29 -15.50
N LYS A 29 1.06 -9.66 -15.57
CA LYS A 29 0.46 -10.30 -16.75
C LYS A 29 0.30 -9.34 -17.92
N LYS A 30 -0.15 -8.12 -17.64
CA LYS A 30 -0.35 -7.06 -18.63
C LYS A 30 -0.01 -5.71 -17.99
N PRO A 31 1.19 -5.16 -18.25
CA PRO A 31 1.66 -3.95 -17.59
C PRO A 31 0.97 -2.70 -18.14
N THR A 32 -0.23 -2.41 -17.66
CA THR A 32 -0.97 -1.20 -18.04
C THR A 32 -0.57 -0.01 -17.16
N TRP A 33 -0.24 -0.26 -15.90
CA TRP A 33 0.13 0.73 -14.87
C TRP A 33 -0.88 1.87 -14.75
N MET A 34 -2.16 1.51 -14.79
CA MET A 34 -3.30 2.41 -14.74
C MET A 34 -4.14 2.14 -13.49
N CYS A 35 -4.40 3.19 -12.71
CA CYS A 35 -5.18 3.09 -11.48
C CYS A 35 -6.59 2.56 -11.78
N PRO A 36 -7.04 1.47 -11.12
CA PRO A 36 -8.35 0.86 -11.39
C PRO A 36 -9.54 1.69 -10.86
N VAL A 37 -9.27 2.79 -10.14
CA VAL A 37 -10.29 3.66 -9.56
C VAL A 37 -10.53 4.90 -10.43
N CYS A 38 -9.47 5.48 -10.99
CA CYS A 38 -9.55 6.77 -11.69
C CYS A 38 -8.92 6.78 -13.08
N ASP A 39 -8.45 5.64 -13.58
CA ASP A 39 -7.84 5.48 -14.90
C ASP A 39 -6.69 6.47 -15.18
N LYS A 40 -5.96 6.87 -14.13
CA LYS A 40 -4.74 7.68 -14.24
C LYS A 40 -3.50 6.80 -14.14
N PRO A 41 -2.35 7.25 -14.68
CA PRO A 41 -1.08 6.55 -14.48
C PRO A 41 -0.78 6.34 -12.99
N ALA A 42 -0.45 5.10 -12.65
CA ALA A 42 -0.11 4.65 -11.30
C ALA A 42 1.02 3.62 -11.39
N THR A 43 2.23 4.10 -11.68
CA THR A 43 3.42 3.27 -11.81
C THR A 43 3.89 2.77 -10.45
N TYR A 44 4.66 1.68 -10.43
CA TYR A 44 5.13 1.03 -9.20
C TYR A 44 5.78 1.99 -8.20
N ASP A 45 6.61 2.92 -8.68
CA ASP A 45 7.32 3.93 -7.92
C ASP A 45 6.41 4.97 -7.26
N GLN A 46 5.17 5.11 -7.74
CA GLN A 46 4.18 6.05 -7.23
C GLN A 46 3.23 5.40 -6.20
N LEU A 47 3.27 4.07 -6.06
CA LEU A 47 2.37 3.32 -5.20
C LEU A 47 2.75 3.50 -3.73
N MET A 48 1.79 3.92 -2.92
CA MET A 48 1.91 4.05 -1.47
C MET A 48 0.94 3.11 -0.76
N ILE A 49 1.39 2.48 0.32
CA ILE A 49 0.54 1.69 1.21
C ILE A 49 -0.15 2.64 2.18
N ASP A 50 -1.48 2.57 2.23
CA ASP A 50 -2.23 3.21 3.29
C ASP A 50 -2.09 2.32 4.53
N GLY A 51 -1.66 2.87 5.67
CA GLY A 51 -1.07 2.17 6.83
C GLY A 51 -1.97 1.19 7.59
N LEU A 52 -3.02 0.68 6.95
CA LEU A 52 -3.90 -0.36 7.45
C LEU A 52 -3.49 -1.71 6.85
N VAL A 53 -2.35 -2.24 7.26
CA VAL A 53 -2.07 -3.67 7.05
C VAL A 53 -3.06 -4.41 7.96
N GLU A 54 -4.10 -5.02 7.38
CA GLU A 54 -5.02 -5.86 8.14
C GLU A 54 -4.31 -7.17 8.53
N SER A 55 -3.41 -7.07 9.50
CA SER A 55 -2.97 -8.21 10.31
C SER A 55 -4.10 -8.54 11.28
N SER A 56 -5.03 -9.40 10.88
CA SER A 56 -5.85 -10.10 11.87
C SER A 56 -5.04 -11.28 12.41
N GLU A 57 -4.48 -11.12 13.61
CA GLU A 57 -4.15 -12.09 14.69
C GLU A 57 -3.26 -11.34 15.72
N ASP A 58 -3.82 -10.75 16.79
CA ASP A 58 -4.13 -11.29 18.13
C ASP A 58 -2.89 -11.51 19.06
N SER A 59 -3.01 -10.96 20.28
CA SER A 59 -2.19 -11.14 21.50
C SER A 59 -1.00 -10.19 21.82
N ASP A 60 -1.30 -9.28 22.77
CA ASP A 60 -0.56 -8.86 23.99
C ASP A 60 0.76 -8.03 23.98
N GLU A 61 0.64 -6.91 24.72
CA GLU A 61 1.61 -6.04 25.42
C GLU A 61 2.88 -5.49 24.70
N GLY A 62 2.94 -4.15 24.62
CA GLY A 62 4.15 -3.42 24.23
C GLY A 62 4.01 -1.92 24.49
N SER A 63 4.04 -1.53 25.76
CA SER A 63 4.11 -0.15 26.25
C SER A 63 5.15 0.67 25.47
N THR A 64 4.73 1.74 24.79
CA THR A 64 5.64 2.81 24.37
C THR A 64 5.18 4.08 25.05
N CYS A 65 6.07 4.58 25.88
CA CYS A 65 5.93 5.79 26.66
C CYS A 65 5.93 7.02 25.75
N ASP A 66 5.12 8.00 26.17
CA ASP A 66 5.12 9.39 25.76
C ASP A 66 6.55 9.94 25.52
N ALA A 67 6.88 10.27 24.27
CA ALA A 67 7.90 11.27 23.91
C ALA A 67 7.87 11.61 22.40
N GLY A 68 7.32 12.78 22.06
CA GLY A 68 7.79 13.60 20.94
C GLY A 68 7.03 13.52 19.62
N MET A 69 6.14 14.49 19.37
CA MET A 69 5.78 14.90 18.01
C MET A 69 7.03 15.43 17.28
N GLY A 70 7.68 14.59 16.49
CA GLY A 70 8.51 15.03 15.37
C GLY A 70 7.67 15.17 14.10
N PRO A 71 8.01 16.08 13.16
CA PRO A 71 7.38 16.06 11.85
C PRO A 71 7.72 14.73 11.18
N GLY A 72 6.71 13.90 10.95
CA GLY A 72 6.86 12.59 10.30
C GLY A 72 7.56 12.71 8.95
N PRO A 73 8.31 11.66 8.54
CA PRO A 73 9.09 11.70 7.31
C PRO A 73 8.15 11.97 6.14
N SER A 74 8.55 12.88 5.26
CA SER A 74 7.90 13.07 3.96
C SER A 74 7.88 11.71 3.28
N GLY A 75 6.71 11.07 3.24
CA GLY A 75 6.54 9.68 2.87
C GLY A 75 6.77 9.48 1.39
N SER A 76 8.02 9.25 0.98
CA SER A 76 8.28 8.39 -0.17
C SER A 76 7.94 6.97 0.26
N GLY A 77 6.66 6.62 0.19
CA GLY A 77 6.15 5.31 0.59
C GLY A 77 6.57 4.26 -0.42
N VAL A 78 7.76 3.69 -0.25
CA VAL A 78 8.20 2.51 -1.03
C VAL A 78 7.36 1.32 -0.57
N LEU A 79 6.88 0.51 -1.50
CA LEU A 79 6.17 -0.74 -1.19
C LEU A 79 7.06 -1.66 -0.33
N PRO A 80 6.59 -2.14 0.84
CA PRO A 80 7.27 -3.17 1.63
C PRO A 80 7.69 -4.37 0.79
N SER A 81 8.90 -4.88 1.02
CA SER A 81 9.45 -6.06 0.30
C SER A 81 8.54 -7.29 0.44
N GLU A 82 7.83 -7.42 1.55
CA GLU A 82 6.89 -8.51 1.82
C GLU A 82 5.75 -8.58 0.79
N ILE A 83 5.32 -7.43 0.26
CA ILE A 83 4.27 -7.36 -0.78
C ILE A 83 4.83 -7.82 -2.12
N VAL A 84 6.09 -7.50 -2.41
CA VAL A 84 6.77 -7.97 -3.63
C VAL A 84 6.90 -9.48 -3.58
N GLU A 85 7.31 -10.04 -2.44
CA GLU A 85 7.41 -11.49 -2.24
C GLU A 85 6.04 -12.17 -2.36
N ALA A 86 4.96 -11.56 -1.86
CA ALA A 86 3.59 -12.10 -1.95
C ALA A 86 3.04 -12.16 -3.38
N VAL A 87 3.62 -11.42 -4.33
CA VAL A 87 3.25 -11.49 -5.75
C VAL A 87 3.95 -12.66 -6.44
N GLU A 88 5.15 -13.05 -5.98
CA GLU A 88 5.97 -14.11 -6.60
C GLU A 88 5.66 -15.54 -6.11
N GLN A 89 4.63 -15.72 -5.26
CA GLN A 89 4.17 -17.01 -4.72
C GLN A 89 2.87 -17.48 -5.37
#